data_AF-A0A2K2VP50-F1
#
_entry.id   AF-A0A2K2VP50-F1
#
_cell.length_a   1.000
_cell.length_b   1.000
_cell.length_c   1.000
_cell.angle_alpha   90.00
_cell.angle_beta   90.00
_cell.angle_gamma   90.00
#
_symmetry.space_group_name_H-M   'P 1'
#
loop_
_entity.id
_entity.type
_entity.pdbx_description
1 polymer ?
#
loop_
_entity_poly.entity_id
_entity_poly.type
_entity_poly.pdbx_seq_one_letter_code
_entity_poly.pdbx_strand_id
1 'polypeptide(L)'
;MAAKRNTAQDEITYMRPVSNCAGCGDTKVSWSVYEGMKRFNREHELKGKDRYQVVYVADRGCGNLQGYHAYRIVDAIFCMGSGVIVGEGLKESCSEKQVVITASGDGGYNFNISGSKFAAKNKKWGAINIIYNNYNIRMTGGQIPLETDFDKEGAAMGFEVIHVNPYRVDDNAELFKVLVDRYLNKDKVMVVADGVCVLDMRREAASVGLKLGHFSKSEECLDLKFAQERERVARDEPEKLKELPRFKCRLCGIGLRCQALLNNDPALCFGCGACAQFPCLVSALSFEGRSYAISTNITELIKT
;
A
#
# COMPACT_ATOMS: atom_id res chain seq x y z
N MET A 1 47.40 21.59 11.99
CA MET A 1 46.02 21.81 12.48
C MET A 1 45.10 20.87 11.72
N ALA A 2 44.63 19.80 12.36
CA ALA A 2 43.72 18.85 11.73
C ALA A 2 42.31 19.44 11.67
N ALA A 3 41.71 19.47 10.48
CA ALA A 3 40.34 19.92 10.27
C ALA A 3 39.39 19.02 11.07
N LYS A 4 38.67 19.61 12.03
CA LYS A 4 37.55 18.96 12.71
C LYS A 4 36.52 18.57 11.65
N ARG A 5 36.34 17.26 11.43
CA ARG A 5 35.18 16.73 10.70
C ARG A 5 33.94 17.20 11.46
N ASN A 6 33.19 18.13 10.86
CA ASN A 6 31.80 18.37 11.24
C ASN A 6 31.06 17.06 11.00
N THR A 7 30.86 16.28 12.06
CA THR A 7 29.81 15.27 12.11
C THR A 7 28.52 16.06 12.18
N ALA A 8 27.99 16.46 11.02
CA ALA A 8 26.58 16.79 10.95
C ALA A 8 25.86 15.60 11.59
N GLN A 9 25.17 15.84 12.70
CA GLN A 9 24.25 14.87 13.25
C GLN A 9 23.28 14.59 12.11
N ASP A 10 23.40 13.42 11.48
CA ASP A 10 22.41 12.94 10.52
C ASP A 10 21.05 13.21 11.15
N GLU A 11 20.19 13.97 10.47
CA GLU A 11 18.81 14.16 10.91
C GLU A 11 18.23 12.76 11.13
N ILE A 12 18.07 12.37 12.40
CA ILE A 12 17.46 11.11 12.76
C ILE A 12 16.01 11.24 12.31
N THR A 13 15.70 10.74 11.12
CA THR A 13 14.33 10.56 10.68
C THR A 13 13.74 9.48 11.57
N TYR A 14 13.11 9.91 12.67
CA TYR A 14 12.39 9.00 13.55
C TYR A 14 11.40 8.20 12.70
N MET A 15 11.47 6.88 12.79
CA MET A 15 10.56 5.97 12.12
C MET A 15 9.13 6.29 12.59
N ARG A 16 8.35 7.01 11.77
CA ARG A 16 7.00 7.43 12.16
C ARG A 16 6.03 6.23 12.06
N PRO A 17 5.03 6.13 12.94
CA PRO A 17 3.96 5.12 12.87
C PRO A 17 2.98 5.40 11.71
N VAL A 18 2.13 4.42 11.37
CA VAL A 18 1.32 4.48 10.14
C VAL A 18 0.32 5.58 10.35
N SER A 19 0.48 6.66 9.57
CA SER A 19 -0.37 7.85 9.65
C SER A 19 -1.76 7.60 9.06
N ASN A 20 -1.90 6.58 8.20
CA ASN A 20 -3.16 6.25 7.55
C ASN A 20 -4.09 5.50 8.51
N CYS A 21 -5.39 5.72 8.34
CA CYS A 21 -6.44 5.05 9.10
C CYS A 21 -6.34 3.52 8.95
N ALA A 22 -6.67 2.78 10.01
CA ALA A 22 -6.72 1.33 9.95
C ALA A 22 -7.72 0.89 8.87
N GLY A 23 -7.24 0.17 7.86
CA GLY A 23 -8.10 -0.25 6.73
C GLY A 23 -8.21 0.75 5.58
N CYS A 24 -7.40 1.81 5.55
CA CYS A 24 -7.24 2.68 4.37
C CYS A 24 -6.90 1.84 3.12
N GLY A 25 -7.68 2.01 2.04
CA GLY A 25 -7.55 1.29 0.78
C GLY A 25 -6.25 1.63 0.05
N ASP A 26 -5.87 2.90 0.00
CA ASP A 26 -4.63 3.36 -0.65
C ASP A 26 -3.41 2.58 -0.14
N THR A 27 -3.34 2.38 1.17
CA THR A 27 -2.27 1.60 1.82
C THR A 27 -2.26 0.13 1.44
N LYS A 28 -3.42 -0.45 1.12
CA LYS A 28 -3.55 -1.82 0.64
C LYS A 28 -3.05 -1.96 -0.79
N VAL A 29 -3.34 -0.97 -1.64
CA VAL A 29 -2.82 -0.92 -3.01
C VAL A 29 -1.31 -0.77 -3.00
N SER A 30 -0.76 0.14 -2.19
CA SER A 30 0.69 0.29 -2.09
C SER A 30 1.37 -1.01 -1.61
N TRP A 31 0.77 -1.72 -0.64
CA TRP A 31 1.28 -3.04 -0.25
C TRP A 31 1.26 -4.04 -1.42
N SER A 32 0.16 -4.06 -2.17
CA SER A 32 -0.03 -4.97 -3.31
C SER A 32 1.02 -4.75 -4.40
N VAL A 33 1.44 -3.50 -4.63
CA VAL A 33 2.55 -3.17 -5.54
C VAL A 33 3.85 -3.87 -5.14
N TYR A 34 4.27 -3.73 -3.88
CA TYR A 34 5.50 -4.37 -3.41
C TYR A 34 5.38 -5.89 -3.37
N GLU A 35 4.21 -6.41 -3.02
CA GLU A 35 3.98 -7.86 -3.01
C GLU A 35 3.99 -8.44 -4.44
N GLY A 36 3.39 -7.75 -5.41
CA GLY A 36 3.45 -8.11 -6.83
C GLY A 36 4.88 -8.13 -7.35
N MET A 37 5.70 -7.13 -7.03
CA MET A 37 7.13 -7.13 -7.37
C MET A 37 7.89 -8.30 -6.74
N LYS A 38 7.56 -8.71 -5.51
CA LYS A 38 8.18 -9.91 -4.90
C LYS A 38 7.76 -11.18 -5.62
N ARG A 39 6.48 -11.32 -5.97
CA ARG A 39 5.96 -12.46 -6.73
C ARG A 39 6.63 -12.55 -8.08
N PHE A 40 6.77 -11.42 -8.76
CA PHE A 40 7.45 -11.32 -10.05
C PHE A 40 8.89 -11.83 -9.96
N ASN A 41 9.67 -11.28 -9.03
CA ASN A 41 11.04 -11.74 -8.81
C ASN A 41 11.13 -13.23 -8.46
N ARG A 42 10.16 -13.77 -7.70
CA ARG A 42 10.13 -15.18 -7.32
C ARG A 42 9.81 -16.08 -8.52
N GLU A 43 8.84 -15.70 -9.34
CA GLU A 43 8.42 -16.44 -10.54
C GLU A 43 9.55 -16.53 -11.58
N HIS A 44 10.34 -15.47 -11.71
CA HIS A 44 11.52 -15.43 -12.59
C HIS A 44 12.82 -15.86 -11.89
N GLU A 45 12.74 -16.42 -10.68
CA GLU A 45 13.87 -16.91 -9.89
C GLU A 45 15.01 -15.88 -9.66
N LEU A 46 14.69 -14.58 -9.72
CA LEU A 46 15.65 -13.48 -9.62
C LEU A 46 16.13 -13.30 -8.17
N LYS A 47 17.44 -13.21 -7.97
CA LYS A 47 18.08 -13.10 -6.65
C LYS A 47 19.13 -11.99 -6.62
N GLY A 48 19.43 -11.50 -5.41
CA GLY A 48 20.48 -10.50 -5.20
C GLY A 48 20.31 -9.25 -6.07
N LYS A 49 21.35 -8.93 -6.85
CA LYS A 49 21.41 -7.74 -7.70
C LYS A 49 20.54 -7.84 -8.96
N ASP A 50 20.10 -9.04 -9.34
CA ASP A 50 19.31 -9.27 -10.55
C ASP A 50 17.80 -9.00 -10.34
N ARG A 51 17.40 -8.82 -9.07
CA ARG A 51 16.02 -8.54 -8.68
C ARG A 51 15.60 -7.15 -9.12
N TYR A 52 14.38 -7.07 -9.63
CA TYR A 52 13.71 -5.81 -9.84
C TYR A 52 13.27 -5.20 -8.50
N GLN A 53 13.38 -3.89 -8.42
CA GLN A 53 12.93 -3.08 -7.29
C GLN A 53 11.90 -2.06 -7.77
N VAL A 54 10.96 -1.73 -6.89
CA VAL A 54 10.05 -0.60 -7.11
C VAL A 54 10.75 0.66 -6.64
N VAL A 55 10.64 1.72 -7.43
CA VAL A 55 10.85 3.11 -7.01
C VAL A 55 9.48 3.76 -7.02
N TYR A 56 8.92 3.96 -5.84
CA TYR A 56 7.56 4.44 -5.66
C TYR A 56 7.56 5.96 -5.49
N VAL A 57 7.10 6.67 -6.52
CA VAL A 57 7.11 8.14 -6.56
C VAL A 57 5.70 8.66 -6.47
N ALA A 58 5.43 9.54 -5.53
CA ALA A 58 4.08 10.02 -5.32
C ALA A 58 4.02 11.52 -5.04
N ASP A 59 2.83 12.10 -5.18
CA ASP A 59 2.54 13.48 -4.78
C ASP A 59 1.91 13.56 -3.38
N ARG A 60 1.53 14.77 -2.93
CA ARG A 60 0.88 14.97 -1.63
C ARG A 60 -0.56 14.43 -1.61
N GLY A 61 -0.82 13.47 -0.73
CA GLY A 61 -2.16 12.96 -0.40
C GLY A 61 -2.13 11.94 0.73
N CYS A 62 -3.28 11.62 1.34
CA CYS A 62 -3.37 10.61 2.42
C CYS A 62 -2.71 9.29 2.00
N GLY A 63 -3.06 8.77 0.83
CA GLY A 63 -2.47 7.55 0.27
C GLY A 63 -0.96 7.60 0.05
N ASN A 64 -0.38 8.79 -0.04
CA ASN A 64 1.03 8.99 -0.38
C ASN A 64 1.91 9.39 0.81
N LEU A 65 1.34 9.70 1.99
CA LEU A 65 2.08 10.00 3.22
C LEU A 65 2.86 8.80 3.80
N GLN A 66 2.86 7.68 3.10
CA GLN A 66 3.44 6.41 3.55
C GLN A 66 4.99 6.34 3.41
N GLY A 67 5.63 7.36 2.83
CA GLY A 67 7.09 7.42 2.65
C GLY A 67 7.88 7.74 3.91
N TYR A 68 7.34 8.55 4.82
CA TYR A 68 8.01 8.92 6.09
C TYR A 68 7.86 7.86 7.20
N HIS A 69 7.42 6.66 6.83
CA HIS A 69 7.10 5.59 7.76
C HIS A 69 8.27 4.63 7.97
N ALA A 70 8.29 3.93 9.10
CA ALA A 70 9.05 2.70 9.35
C ALA A 70 9.00 1.60 8.26
N TYR A 71 8.18 1.79 7.24
CA TYR A 71 7.77 0.82 6.25
C TYR A 71 8.16 1.22 4.83
N ARG A 72 8.72 2.43 4.64
CA ARG A 72 9.33 2.95 3.41
C ARG A 72 8.56 2.55 2.15
N ILE A 73 7.28 2.91 2.11
CA ILE A 73 6.35 2.50 1.04
C ILE A 73 6.36 3.48 -0.13
N VAL A 74 6.69 4.74 0.13
CA VAL A 74 6.90 5.75 -0.91
C VAL A 74 8.34 6.22 -0.80
N ASP A 75 9.11 6.07 -1.88
CA ASP A 75 10.52 6.43 -1.91
C ASP A 75 10.70 7.95 -2.03
N ALA A 76 9.78 8.61 -2.74
CA ALA A 76 9.81 10.06 -2.91
C ALA A 76 8.41 10.68 -2.93
N ILE A 77 8.18 11.70 -2.10
CA ILE A 77 6.92 12.44 -2.02
C ILE A 77 7.18 13.88 -2.47
N PHE A 78 6.50 14.31 -3.53
CA PHE A 78 6.64 15.64 -4.10
C PHE A 78 5.37 16.49 -3.90
N CYS A 79 5.40 17.71 -4.43
CA CYS A 79 4.26 18.62 -4.45
C CYS A 79 3.03 17.94 -5.07
N MET A 80 1.84 18.40 -4.66
CA MET A 80 0.59 17.98 -5.27
C MET A 80 0.67 18.17 -6.79
N GLY A 81 0.32 17.13 -7.56
CA GLY A 81 0.30 17.21 -9.01
C GLY A 81 1.64 17.01 -9.72
N SER A 82 2.75 16.70 -9.01
CA SER A 82 4.06 16.53 -9.65
C SER A 82 4.63 15.11 -9.59
N GLY A 83 3.98 14.17 -8.90
CA GLY A 83 4.50 12.81 -8.68
C GLY A 83 4.85 12.10 -9.99
N VAL A 84 3.93 12.09 -10.95
CA VAL A 84 4.10 11.45 -12.27
C VAL A 84 5.25 12.04 -13.08
N ILE A 85 5.27 13.37 -13.28
CA ILE A 85 6.32 14.00 -14.10
C ILE A 85 7.71 13.86 -13.47
N VAL A 86 7.81 13.93 -12.13
CA VAL A 86 9.07 13.71 -11.43
C VAL A 86 9.47 12.23 -11.50
N GLY A 87 8.53 11.30 -11.42
CA GLY A 87 8.79 9.87 -11.60
C GLY A 87 9.39 9.55 -12.97
N GLU A 88 8.82 10.12 -14.04
CA GLU A 88 9.37 10.00 -15.39
C GLU A 88 10.81 10.53 -15.47
N GLY A 89 11.08 11.69 -14.85
CA GLY A 89 12.45 12.23 -14.78
C GLY A 89 13.41 11.36 -13.96
N LEU A 90 12.95 10.82 -12.82
CA LEU A 90 13.74 9.93 -11.97
C LEU A 90 14.11 8.64 -12.70
N LYS A 91 13.24 8.13 -13.59
CA LYS A 91 13.52 6.89 -14.34
C LYS A 91 14.76 7.00 -15.22
N GLU A 92 15.08 8.18 -15.77
CA GLU A 92 16.32 8.40 -16.55
C GLU A 92 17.60 8.13 -15.73
N SER A 93 17.53 8.31 -14.40
CA SER A 93 18.66 8.07 -13.49
C SER A 93 18.59 6.72 -12.77
N CYS A 94 17.49 6.00 -12.93
CA CYS A 94 17.30 4.68 -12.33
C CYS A 94 17.93 3.59 -13.20
N SER A 95 18.42 2.54 -12.57
CA SER A 95 18.86 1.35 -13.30
C SER A 95 17.71 0.67 -14.05
N GLU A 96 18.03 -0.18 -15.02
CA GLU A 96 17.04 -1.01 -15.72
C GLU A 96 16.27 -1.95 -14.79
N LYS A 97 16.86 -2.32 -13.65
CA LYS A 97 16.24 -3.15 -12.61
C LYS A 97 15.33 -2.35 -11.67
N GLN A 98 15.19 -1.05 -11.86
CA GLN A 98 14.28 -0.22 -11.06
C GLN A 98 13.06 0.16 -11.89
N VAL A 99 11.91 -0.36 -11.50
CA VAL A 99 10.60 -0.01 -12.09
C VAL A 99 10.06 1.18 -11.32
N VAL A 100 9.87 2.30 -12.02
CA VAL A 100 9.29 3.49 -11.41
C VAL A 100 7.77 3.40 -11.50
N ILE A 101 7.11 3.42 -10.34
CA ILE A 101 5.66 3.44 -10.21
C ILE A 101 5.27 4.79 -9.65
N THR A 102 4.30 5.43 -10.29
CA THR A 102 3.83 6.75 -9.89
C THR A 102 2.47 6.66 -9.24
N ALA A 103 2.19 7.49 -8.23
CA ALA A 103 0.89 7.51 -7.59
C ALA A 103 0.39 8.92 -7.26
N SER A 104 -0.92 9.08 -7.34
CA SER A 104 -1.64 10.30 -7.01
C SER A 104 -2.99 9.98 -6.37
N GLY A 105 -3.53 10.86 -5.55
CA GLY A 105 -4.97 10.82 -5.23
C GLY A 105 -5.79 11.40 -6.38
N ASP A 106 -7.07 11.06 -6.47
CA ASP A 106 -8.04 11.69 -7.38
C ASP A 106 -7.97 13.24 -7.43
N GLY A 107 -7.88 13.89 -6.27
CA GLY A 107 -7.68 15.34 -6.19
C GLY A 107 -6.33 15.78 -6.77
N GLY A 108 -5.26 15.02 -6.52
CA GLY A 108 -3.92 15.30 -7.03
C GLY A 108 -3.78 15.08 -8.54
N TYR A 109 -4.49 14.08 -9.08
CA TYR A 109 -4.53 13.74 -10.50
C TYR A 109 -4.96 14.94 -11.34
N ASN A 110 -5.97 15.68 -10.88
CA ASN A 110 -6.47 16.87 -11.56
C ASN A 110 -5.41 17.98 -11.71
N PHE A 111 -4.44 18.05 -10.80
CA PHE A 111 -3.28 18.95 -10.93
C PHE A 111 -2.13 18.35 -11.76
N ASN A 112 -2.20 17.06 -12.08
CA ASN A 112 -1.14 16.26 -12.74
C ASN A 112 -1.49 15.75 -14.15
N ILE A 113 -2.58 16.22 -14.76
CA ILE A 113 -3.01 15.69 -16.07
C ILE A 113 -1.89 15.81 -17.11
N SER A 114 -1.13 16.90 -17.08
CA SER A 114 0.02 17.10 -17.97
C SER A 114 1.13 16.06 -17.74
N GLY A 115 1.51 15.76 -16.50
CA GLY A 115 2.49 14.74 -16.17
C GLY A 115 2.05 13.34 -16.61
N SER A 116 0.78 13.01 -16.38
CA SER A 116 0.16 11.76 -16.85
C SER A 116 0.23 11.63 -18.37
N LYS A 117 -0.09 12.70 -19.12
CA LYS A 117 0.04 12.73 -20.57
C LYS A 117 1.47 12.49 -21.04
N PHE A 118 2.47 13.09 -20.39
CA PHE A 118 3.87 12.86 -20.73
C PHE A 118 4.28 11.40 -20.53
N ALA A 119 3.91 10.81 -19.39
CA ALA A 119 4.19 9.40 -19.10
C ALA A 119 3.53 8.45 -20.13
N ALA A 120 2.29 8.73 -20.55
CA ALA A 120 1.59 7.95 -21.58
C ALA A 120 2.27 8.02 -22.95
N LYS A 121 2.78 9.20 -23.35
CA LYS A 121 3.40 9.39 -24.66
C LYS A 121 4.89 9.02 -24.71
N ASN A 122 5.53 8.83 -23.57
CA ASN A 122 6.94 8.46 -23.50
C ASN A 122 7.16 7.03 -24.03
N LYS A 123 8.04 6.86 -25.03
CA LYS A 123 8.34 5.56 -25.66
C LYS A 123 9.58 4.86 -25.11
N LYS A 124 10.29 5.46 -24.15
CA LYS A 124 11.56 4.92 -23.63
C LYS A 124 11.33 3.72 -22.70
N TRP A 125 10.40 3.83 -21.76
CA TRP A 125 10.03 2.81 -20.75
C TRP A 125 8.52 2.76 -20.56
N GLY A 126 8.00 1.75 -19.86
CA GLY A 126 6.56 1.63 -19.56
C GLY A 126 6.09 2.58 -18.48
N ALA A 127 4.80 2.64 -18.19
CA ALA A 127 4.28 3.46 -17.11
C ALA A 127 3.21 2.70 -16.34
N ILE A 128 3.33 2.71 -15.01
CA ILE A 128 2.26 2.32 -14.09
C ILE A 128 1.94 3.56 -13.26
N ASN A 129 0.77 4.15 -13.53
CA ASN A 129 0.27 5.32 -12.84
C ASN A 129 -0.93 4.93 -11.98
N ILE A 130 -0.81 5.03 -10.66
CA ILE A 130 -1.83 4.63 -9.71
C ILE A 130 -2.61 5.86 -9.27
N ILE A 131 -3.92 5.85 -9.49
CA ILE A 131 -4.82 6.88 -8.98
C ILE A 131 -5.61 6.29 -7.81
N TYR A 132 -5.44 6.84 -6.61
CA TYR A 132 -6.29 6.52 -5.48
C TYR A 132 -7.60 7.31 -5.59
N ASN A 133 -8.62 6.65 -6.12
CA ASN A 133 -9.95 7.22 -6.29
C ASN A 133 -10.81 6.91 -5.07
N ASN A 134 -10.71 7.77 -4.06
CA ASN A 134 -11.46 7.61 -2.81
C ASN A 134 -12.62 8.59 -2.69
N TYR A 135 -12.92 9.30 -3.79
CA TYR A 135 -14.03 10.23 -3.99
C TYR A 135 -13.97 11.45 -3.05
N ASN A 136 -12.82 11.68 -2.41
CA ASN A 136 -12.71 12.70 -1.37
C ASN A 136 -11.26 13.12 -1.08
N ILE A 137 -10.98 14.43 -1.10
CA ILE A 137 -9.71 14.99 -0.67
C ILE A 137 -9.65 15.05 0.87
N ARG A 138 -9.51 13.89 1.50
CA ARG A 138 -9.64 13.74 2.96
C ARG A 138 -8.55 14.48 3.74
N MET A 139 -7.33 14.54 3.21
CA MET A 139 -6.19 15.17 3.89
C MET A 139 -6.42 16.65 4.19
N THR A 140 -7.26 17.32 3.39
CA THR A 140 -7.55 18.75 3.51
C THR A 140 -8.87 19.05 4.21
N GLY A 141 -9.54 18.03 4.77
CA GLY A 141 -10.78 18.19 5.52
C GLY A 141 -12.02 17.56 4.85
N GLY A 142 -11.89 17.02 3.64
CA GLY A 142 -12.96 16.25 3.02
C GLY A 142 -13.66 16.93 1.84
N GLN A 143 -12.92 17.73 1.06
CA GLN A 143 -13.42 18.40 -0.13
C GLN A 143 -13.72 17.39 -1.24
N ILE A 144 -14.76 17.65 -2.01
CA ILE A 144 -15.11 16.84 -3.19
C ILE A 144 -14.07 17.13 -4.29
N PRO A 145 -13.40 16.11 -4.85
CA PRO A 145 -12.51 16.30 -5.99
C PRO A 145 -13.30 16.74 -7.24
N LEU A 146 -12.61 17.16 -8.30
CA LEU A 146 -13.29 17.34 -9.58
C LEU A 146 -13.80 15.99 -10.07
N GLU A 147 -15.00 16.00 -10.66
CA GLU A 147 -15.55 14.82 -11.31
C GLU A 147 -14.65 14.46 -12.50
N THR A 148 -14.18 13.21 -12.53
CA THR A 148 -13.23 12.72 -13.52
C THR A 148 -13.74 11.40 -14.09
N ASP A 149 -13.82 11.34 -15.41
CA ASP A 149 -14.06 10.11 -16.15
C ASP A 149 -12.69 9.51 -16.52
N PHE A 150 -12.16 8.67 -15.63
CA PHE A 150 -10.82 8.10 -15.79
C PHE A 150 -10.70 7.23 -17.03
N ASP A 151 -11.76 6.49 -17.40
CA ASP A 151 -11.76 5.66 -18.60
C ASP A 151 -11.59 6.53 -19.86
N LYS A 152 -12.40 7.57 -19.99
CA LYS A 152 -12.34 8.49 -21.13
C LYS A 152 -11.04 9.29 -21.16
N GLU A 153 -10.64 9.88 -20.05
CA GLU A 153 -9.44 10.72 -19.98
C GLU A 153 -8.16 9.90 -20.10
N GLY A 154 -8.07 8.78 -19.39
CA GLY A 154 -6.95 7.85 -19.42
C GLY A 154 -6.72 7.30 -20.83
N ALA A 155 -7.78 6.80 -21.47
CA ALA A 155 -7.71 6.32 -22.85
C ALA A 155 -7.30 7.43 -23.83
N ALA A 156 -7.86 8.64 -23.68
CA ALA A 156 -7.49 9.78 -24.53
C ALA A 156 -6.00 10.17 -24.38
N MET A 157 -5.43 10.05 -23.19
CA MET A 157 -3.99 10.24 -22.97
C MET A 157 -3.14 9.10 -23.58
N GLY A 158 -3.71 7.90 -23.68
CA GLY A 158 -3.06 6.71 -24.24
C GLY A 158 -2.67 5.67 -23.17
N PHE A 159 -3.35 5.68 -22.02
CA PHE A 159 -3.28 4.60 -21.05
C PHE A 159 -4.35 3.54 -21.34
N GLU A 160 -4.02 2.29 -21.07
CA GLU A 160 -5.04 1.32 -20.65
C GLU A 160 -5.43 1.63 -19.21
N VAL A 161 -6.73 1.71 -18.95
CA VAL A 161 -7.27 2.01 -17.62
C VAL A 161 -7.76 0.70 -16.99
N ILE A 162 -7.29 0.42 -15.77
CA ILE A 162 -7.68 -0.76 -15.00
C ILE A 162 -8.22 -0.30 -13.66
N HIS A 163 -9.50 -0.58 -13.42
CA HIS A 163 -10.16 -0.31 -12.16
C HIS A 163 -9.98 -1.47 -11.18
N VAL A 164 -9.59 -1.18 -9.93
CA VAL A 164 -9.37 -2.18 -8.89
C VAL A 164 -10.09 -1.83 -7.60
N ASN A 165 -10.63 -2.85 -6.91
CA ASN A 165 -11.03 -2.70 -5.51
C ASN A 165 -9.76 -2.69 -4.64
N PRO A 166 -9.44 -1.61 -3.91
CA PRO A 166 -8.20 -1.51 -3.15
C PRO A 166 -8.09 -2.55 -2.01
N TYR A 167 -9.20 -3.11 -1.56
CA TYR A 167 -9.25 -4.10 -0.47
C TYR A 167 -9.01 -5.54 -0.93
N ARG A 168 -9.00 -5.81 -2.24
CA ARG A 168 -8.66 -7.11 -2.84
C ARG A 168 -7.14 -7.27 -2.99
N VAL A 169 -6.45 -7.24 -1.86
CA VAL A 169 -4.98 -7.18 -1.79
C VAL A 169 -4.26 -8.33 -2.50
N ASP A 170 -4.82 -9.54 -2.47
CA ASP A 170 -4.16 -10.70 -3.11
C ASP A 170 -4.30 -10.63 -4.64
N ASP A 171 -5.52 -10.34 -5.13
CA ASP A 171 -5.79 -10.14 -6.56
C ASP A 171 -4.99 -8.95 -7.10
N ASN A 172 -4.92 -7.86 -6.35
CA ASN A 172 -4.14 -6.68 -6.73
C ASN A 172 -2.64 -7.00 -6.77
N ALA A 173 -2.13 -7.81 -5.84
CA ALA A 173 -0.73 -8.23 -5.88
C ALA A 173 -0.43 -9.09 -7.11
N GLU A 174 -1.38 -9.93 -7.52
CA GLU A 174 -1.27 -10.72 -8.76
C GLU A 174 -1.34 -9.84 -10.00
N LEU A 175 -2.24 -8.85 -10.03
CA LEU A 175 -2.28 -7.85 -11.08
C LEU A 175 -0.94 -7.11 -11.18
N PHE A 176 -0.41 -6.57 -10.09
CA PHE A 176 0.85 -5.82 -10.11
C PHE A 176 2.04 -6.69 -10.51
N LYS A 177 2.02 -8.00 -10.23
CA LYS A 177 3.01 -8.95 -10.77
C LYS A 177 3.02 -8.90 -12.29
N VAL A 178 1.85 -9.01 -12.92
CA VAL A 178 1.68 -8.95 -14.38
C VAL A 178 2.02 -7.55 -14.93
N LEU A 179 1.65 -6.49 -14.22
CA LEU A 179 1.94 -5.13 -14.65
C LEU A 179 3.44 -4.83 -14.70
N VAL A 180 4.28 -5.51 -13.91
CA VAL A 180 5.74 -5.37 -14.01
C VAL A 180 6.23 -5.84 -15.39
N ASP A 181 5.79 -7.00 -15.88
CA ASP A 181 6.14 -7.45 -17.24
C ASP A 181 5.69 -6.46 -18.31
N ARG A 182 4.46 -5.96 -18.17
CA ARG A 182 3.90 -4.97 -19.09
C ARG A 182 4.71 -3.68 -19.10
N TYR A 183 5.12 -3.21 -17.93
CA TYR A 183 6.03 -2.06 -17.80
C TYR A 183 7.36 -2.29 -18.54
N LEU A 184 7.95 -3.48 -18.41
CA LEU A 184 9.19 -3.84 -19.10
C LEU A 184 9.01 -3.91 -20.62
N ASN A 185 7.81 -4.26 -21.09
CA ASN A 185 7.39 -4.21 -22.50
C ASN A 185 6.92 -2.82 -22.96
N LYS A 186 7.09 -1.81 -22.10
CA LYS A 186 6.78 -0.39 -22.37
C LYS A 186 5.30 -0.05 -22.46
N ASP A 187 4.43 -0.91 -21.96
CA ASP A 187 3.00 -0.64 -21.85
C ASP A 187 2.72 0.55 -20.92
N LYS A 188 1.58 1.18 -21.14
CA LYS A 188 1.09 2.34 -20.39
C LYS A 188 -0.20 1.96 -19.70
N VAL A 189 -0.13 1.80 -18.38
CA VAL A 189 -1.27 1.39 -17.57
C VAL A 189 -1.55 2.45 -16.50
N MET A 190 -2.81 2.87 -16.43
CA MET A 190 -3.36 3.63 -15.34
C MET A 190 -4.19 2.69 -14.47
N VAL A 191 -3.80 2.51 -13.21
CA VAL A 191 -4.55 1.72 -12.24
C VAL A 191 -5.37 2.66 -11.39
N VAL A 192 -6.69 2.60 -11.52
CA VAL A 192 -7.63 3.40 -10.71
C VAL A 192 -8.11 2.54 -9.56
N ALA A 193 -7.67 2.87 -8.35
CA ALA A 193 -8.09 2.19 -7.13
C ALA A 193 -9.37 2.82 -6.60
N ASP A 194 -10.52 2.29 -7.01
CA ASP A 194 -11.83 2.76 -6.58
C ASP A 194 -12.18 2.22 -5.21
N GLY A 195 -12.09 3.07 -4.19
CA GLY A 195 -12.52 2.69 -2.87
C GLY A 195 -12.77 3.89 -2.00
N VAL A 196 -14.00 3.99 -1.50
CA VAL A 196 -14.43 5.04 -0.58
C VAL A 196 -13.45 5.17 0.58
N CYS A 197 -13.19 6.39 1.03
CA CYS A 197 -12.35 6.61 2.20
C CYS A 197 -12.86 5.80 3.41
N VAL A 198 -11.98 5.11 4.13
CA VAL A 198 -12.39 4.21 5.23
C VAL A 198 -13.15 4.91 6.36
N LEU A 199 -12.92 6.21 6.54
CA LEU A 199 -13.67 7.03 7.48
C LEU A 199 -15.12 7.24 7.01
N ASP A 200 -15.32 7.47 5.72
CA ASP A 200 -16.66 7.61 5.11
C ASP A 200 -17.39 6.28 5.09
N MET A 201 -16.71 5.19 4.70
CA MET A 201 -17.28 3.84 4.72
C MET A 201 -17.88 3.51 6.08
N ARG A 202 -17.14 3.75 7.17
CA ARG A 202 -17.63 3.48 8.53
C ARG A 202 -18.82 4.36 8.89
N ARG A 203 -18.81 5.62 8.47
CA ARG A 203 -19.90 6.57 8.71
C ARG A 203 -21.17 6.17 7.95
N GLU A 204 -21.05 5.78 6.69
CA GLU A 204 -22.16 5.33 5.84
C GLU A 204 -22.73 4.00 6.31
N ALA A 205 -21.87 3.02 6.66
CA ALA A 205 -22.34 1.78 7.24
C ALA A 205 -23.14 2.04 8.54
N ALA A 206 -22.65 2.93 9.40
CA ALA A 206 -23.36 3.30 10.62
C ALA A 206 -24.71 4.00 10.35
N SER A 207 -24.81 4.86 9.33
CA SER A 207 -26.05 5.59 9.02
C SER A 207 -27.19 4.68 8.53
N VAL A 208 -26.86 3.51 7.97
CA VAL A 208 -27.83 2.50 7.54
C VAL A 208 -27.96 1.32 8.52
N GLY A 209 -27.35 1.42 9.71
CA GLY A 209 -27.38 0.36 10.73
C GLY A 209 -26.58 -0.90 10.38
N LEU A 210 -25.71 -0.83 9.37
CA LEU A 210 -24.85 -1.93 8.95
C LEU A 210 -23.65 -2.07 9.90
N LYS A 211 -23.54 -3.23 10.55
CA LYS A 211 -22.35 -3.59 11.32
C LYS A 211 -21.32 -4.24 10.41
N LEU A 212 -20.19 -3.55 10.22
CA LEU A 212 -19.04 -4.10 9.52
C LEU A 212 -18.34 -5.15 10.38
N GLY A 213 -17.73 -6.13 9.71
CA GLY A 213 -16.96 -7.19 10.33
C GLY A 213 -15.66 -6.71 10.96
N HIS A 214 -14.98 -7.61 11.65
CA HIS A 214 -13.68 -7.35 12.25
C HIS A 214 -12.73 -8.52 12.04
N PHE A 215 -11.43 -8.25 12.21
CA PHE A 215 -10.45 -9.33 12.25
C PHE A 215 -10.61 -10.12 13.55
N SER A 216 -10.25 -11.39 13.50
CA SER A 216 -10.02 -12.23 14.67
C SER A 216 -8.64 -12.87 14.55
N LYS A 217 -7.99 -13.12 15.68
CA LYS A 217 -6.71 -13.84 15.73
C LYS A 217 -6.84 -14.99 16.70
N SER A 218 -6.47 -16.20 16.26
CA SER A 218 -6.39 -17.34 17.18
C SER A 218 -5.25 -17.15 18.17
N GLU A 219 -5.30 -17.87 19.30
CA GLU A 219 -4.22 -17.84 20.31
C GLU A 219 -2.87 -18.25 19.70
N GLU A 220 -2.87 -19.17 18.73
CA GLU A 220 -1.70 -19.62 17.97
C GLU A 220 -1.01 -18.48 17.19
N CYS A 221 -1.77 -17.45 16.77
CA CYS A 221 -1.22 -16.25 16.12
C CYS A 221 -0.24 -15.50 17.03
N LEU A 222 -0.42 -15.61 18.35
CA LEU A 222 0.32 -14.84 19.33
C LEU A 222 1.69 -15.46 19.64
N ASP A 223 1.94 -16.72 19.29
CA ASP A 223 3.11 -17.47 19.76
C ASP A 223 4.09 -17.94 18.65
N LEU A 224 3.66 -18.01 17.39
CA LEU A 224 4.36 -18.81 16.39
C LEU A 224 5.71 -18.30 15.88
N LYS A 225 5.94 -16.98 15.79
CA LYS A 225 7.20 -16.46 15.23
C LYS A 225 8.41 -16.64 16.17
N PHE A 226 8.16 -16.98 17.44
CA PHE A 226 9.19 -17.17 18.45
C PHE A 226 9.00 -18.45 19.25
N ALA A 227 8.11 -19.37 18.88
CA ALA A 227 8.06 -20.70 19.52
C ALA A 227 9.40 -21.43 19.34
N GLN A 228 9.96 -21.44 18.14
CA GLN A 228 11.27 -22.04 17.85
C GLN A 228 12.44 -21.31 18.53
N GLU A 229 12.38 -19.98 18.62
CA GLU A 229 13.41 -19.19 19.30
C GLU A 229 13.26 -19.26 20.83
N ARG A 230 12.03 -19.39 21.35
CA ARG A 230 11.77 -19.71 22.76
C ARG A 230 12.20 -21.13 23.07
N GLU A 231 12.01 -22.10 22.20
CA GLU A 231 12.53 -23.47 22.37
C GLU A 231 14.05 -23.48 22.35
N ARG A 232 14.67 -22.71 21.43
CA ARG A 232 16.13 -22.50 21.41
C ARG A 232 16.61 -21.87 22.71
N VAL A 233 16.04 -20.74 23.13
CA VAL A 233 16.42 -20.04 24.37
C VAL A 233 16.07 -20.87 25.60
N ALA A 234 14.97 -21.63 25.61
CA ALA A 234 14.61 -22.54 26.70
C ALA A 234 15.61 -23.68 26.86
N ARG A 235 16.19 -24.15 25.76
CA ARG A 235 17.20 -25.22 25.76
C ARG A 235 18.60 -24.70 26.03
N ASP A 236 18.97 -23.58 25.42
CA ASP A 236 20.35 -23.11 25.32
C ASP A 236 20.65 -22.00 26.34
N GLU A 237 19.65 -21.19 26.75
CA GLU A 237 19.80 -19.99 27.59
C GLU A 237 18.55 -19.77 28.50
N PRO A 238 18.14 -20.76 29.33
CA PRO A 238 16.83 -20.81 29.99
C PRO A 238 16.55 -19.63 30.94
N GLU A 239 17.59 -19.00 31.49
CA GLU A 239 17.48 -17.79 32.30
C GLU A 239 16.97 -16.58 31.51
N LYS A 240 17.26 -16.51 30.20
CA LYS A 240 16.84 -15.42 29.31
C LYS A 240 15.40 -15.54 28.82
N LEU A 241 14.71 -16.63 29.11
CA LEU A 241 13.26 -16.78 28.83
C LEU A 241 12.43 -15.67 29.46
N LYS A 242 12.84 -15.16 30.63
CA LYS A 242 12.16 -14.06 31.34
C LYS A 242 12.39 -12.70 30.67
N GLU A 243 13.46 -12.58 29.90
CA GLU A 243 13.90 -11.37 29.21
C GLU A 243 13.41 -11.32 27.75
N LEU A 244 13.08 -12.48 27.18
CA LEU A 244 12.43 -12.56 25.87
C LEU A 244 11.10 -11.79 25.91
N PRO A 245 10.94 -10.72 25.11
CA PRO A 245 9.69 -9.98 25.15
C PRO A 245 8.56 -10.90 24.69
N ARG A 246 7.39 -10.79 25.34
CA ARG A 246 6.16 -11.48 24.91
C ARG A 246 5.72 -10.93 23.55
N PHE A 247 6.38 -11.35 22.46
CA PHE A 247 6.12 -10.81 21.13
C PHE A 247 5.02 -11.60 20.42
N LYS A 248 3.84 -10.98 20.36
CA LYS A 248 2.72 -11.36 19.49
C LYS A 248 3.13 -11.17 18.02
N CYS A 249 2.92 -12.13 17.12
CA CYS A 249 3.22 -11.96 15.69
C CYS A 249 2.53 -10.69 15.14
N ARG A 250 3.32 -9.78 14.54
CA ARG A 250 2.83 -8.51 13.97
C ARG A 250 2.90 -8.47 12.44
N LEU A 251 3.22 -9.59 11.77
CA LEU A 251 3.49 -9.59 10.34
C LEU A 251 2.31 -9.08 9.50
N CYS A 252 1.08 -9.43 9.85
CA CYS A 252 -0.11 -8.93 9.16
C CYS A 252 -0.36 -7.44 9.45
N GLY A 253 -0.21 -7.00 10.70
CA GLY A 253 -0.35 -5.58 11.07
C GLY A 253 0.73 -4.71 10.45
N ILE A 254 1.95 -5.22 10.34
CA ILE A 254 3.05 -4.62 9.61
C ILE A 254 2.70 -4.65 8.13
N GLY A 255 2.58 -5.81 7.49
CA GLY A 255 2.37 -5.97 6.05
C GLY A 255 1.20 -5.14 5.53
N LEU A 256 0.02 -5.30 6.14
CA LEU A 256 -1.18 -4.55 5.79
C LEU A 256 -1.24 -3.16 6.42
N ARG A 257 -0.24 -2.78 7.22
CA ARG A 257 -0.12 -1.44 7.82
C ARG A 257 -1.36 -1.04 8.62
N CYS A 258 -1.89 -1.97 9.40
CA CYS A 258 -3.17 -1.85 10.07
C CYS A 258 -2.99 -1.69 11.57
N GLN A 259 -3.32 -0.52 12.11
CA GLN A 259 -3.22 -0.24 13.55
C GLN A 259 -4.08 -1.17 14.40
N ALA A 260 -5.27 -1.57 13.91
CA ALA A 260 -6.12 -2.55 14.59
C ALA A 260 -5.40 -3.90 14.79
N LEU A 261 -4.71 -4.39 13.75
CA LEU A 261 -3.91 -5.62 13.82
C LEU A 261 -2.62 -5.46 14.63
N LEU A 262 -1.99 -4.28 14.62
CA LEU A 262 -0.78 -3.99 15.39
C LEU A 262 -1.08 -3.95 16.90
N ASN A 263 -2.20 -3.31 17.26
CA ASN A 263 -2.64 -3.18 18.65
C ASN A 263 -3.45 -4.39 19.14
N ASN A 264 -3.81 -5.29 18.22
CA ASN A 264 -4.72 -6.40 18.50
C ASN A 264 -6.04 -5.92 19.14
N ASP A 265 -6.58 -4.84 18.59
CA ASP A 265 -7.79 -4.18 19.09
C ASP A 265 -8.85 -4.12 17.98
N PRO A 266 -9.89 -4.99 18.05
CA PRO A 266 -11.00 -4.98 17.11
C PRO A 266 -11.79 -3.66 17.09
N ALA A 267 -11.79 -2.85 18.15
CA ALA A 267 -12.50 -1.57 18.18
C ALA A 267 -11.88 -0.52 17.22
N LEU A 268 -10.60 -0.69 16.88
CA LEU A 268 -9.89 0.09 15.88
C LEU A 268 -10.10 -0.45 14.45
N CYS A 269 -10.79 -1.57 14.27
CA CYS A 269 -11.05 -2.15 12.97
C CYS A 269 -12.15 -1.39 12.23
N PHE A 270 -11.91 -1.08 10.95
CA PHE A 270 -12.90 -0.45 10.09
C PHE A 270 -13.59 -1.45 9.13
N GLY A 271 -13.36 -2.76 9.29
CA GLY A 271 -14.05 -3.78 8.51
C GLY A 271 -13.67 -3.85 7.02
N CYS A 272 -12.47 -3.41 6.65
CA CYS A 272 -12.03 -3.44 5.24
C CYS A 272 -11.87 -4.85 4.65
N GLY A 273 -11.78 -5.91 5.47
CA GLY A 273 -11.67 -7.30 4.99
C GLY A 273 -10.31 -7.72 4.42
N ALA A 274 -9.42 -6.79 4.07
CA ALA A 274 -8.12 -7.10 3.45
C ALA A 274 -7.25 -8.10 4.23
N CYS A 275 -7.46 -8.22 5.54
CA CYS A 275 -6.73 -9.17 6.37
C CYS A 275 -7.08 -10.64 6.14
N ALA A 276 -8.27 -10.94 5.59
CA ALA A 276 -8.65 -12.30 5.23
C ALA A 276 -7.81 -12.88 4.07
N GLN A 277 -7.26 -12.01 3.23
CA GLN A 277 -6.46 -12.37 2.05
C GLN A 277 -4.96 -12.36 2.34
N PHE A 278 -4.54 -11.95 3.53
CA PHE A 278 -3.13 -11.87 3.86
C PHE A 278 -2.58 -13.28 4.11
N PRO A 279 -1.45 -13.67 3.48
CA PRO A 279 -0.87 -15.00 3.64
C PRO A 279 -0.24 -15.15 5.03
N CYS A 280 -1.07 -15.39 6.04
CA CYS A 280 -0.63 -15.67 7.40
C CYS A 280 -0.01 -17.08 7.40
N LEU A 281 1.30 -17.16 7.67
CA LEU A 281 2.08 -18.43 7.64
C LEU A 281 1.51 -19.54 8.54
N VAL A 282 0.62 -19.18 9.44
CA VAL A 282 0.09 -20.04 10.50
C VAL A 282 -1.43 -20.09 10.49
N SER A 283 -2.06 -19.50 9.46
CA SER A 283 -3.52 -19.48 9.30
C SER A 283 -4.29 -18.94 10.50
N ALA A 284 -3.63 -18.15 11.34
CA ALA A 284 -4.14 -17.72 12.63
C ALA A 284 -4.87 -16.36 12.58
N LEU A 285 -5.10 -15.85 11.37
CA LEU A 285 -5.79 -14.59 11.11
C LEU A 285 -7.05 -14.92 10.31
N SER A 286 -8.20 -14.52 10.85
CA SER A 286 -9.49 -14.64 10.17
C SER A 286 -10.21 -13.28 10.16
N PHE A 287 -11.29 -13.22 9.40
CA PHE A 287 -12.18 -12.07 9.38
C PHE A 287 -13.62 -12.58 9.50
N GLU A 288 -14.39 -11.97 10.38
CA GLU A 288 -15.76 -12.34 10.66
C GLU A 288 -16.69 -11.18 10.31
N GLY A 289 -17.78 -11.46 9.59
CA GLY A 289 -18.78 -10.48 9.20
C GLY A 289 -18.58 -9.86 7.81
N ARG A 290 -19.35 -8.80 7.53
CA ARG A 290 -19.37 -8.13 6.21
C ARG A 290 -18.12 -7.27 6.01
N SER A 291 -17.60 -7.25 4.79
CA SER A 291 -16.35 -6.55 4.49
C SER A 291 -16.35 -5.92 3.11
N TYR A 292 -15.63 -4.80 3.00
CA TYR A 292 -15.48 -4.09 1.72
C TYR A 292 -14.49 -4.76 0.75
N ALA A 293 -13.80 -5.81 1.18
CA ALA A 293 -13.06 -6.68 0.26
C ALA A 293 -13.99 -7.42 -0.72
N ILE A 294 -15.27 -7.57 -0.38
CA ILE A 294 -16.27 -8.23 -1.20
C ILE A 294 -16.98 -7.21 -2.11
N SER A 295 -17.20 -5.97 -1.64
CA SER A 295 -17.76 -4.88 -2.43
C SER A 295 -17.28 -3.52 -1.94
N THR A 296 -17.04 -2.58 -2.85
CA THR A 296 -16.68 -1.20 -2.54
C THR A 296 -17.91 -0.29 -2.33
N ASN A 297 -19.12 -0.80 -2.54
CA ASN A 297 -20.37 -0.06 -2.51
C ASN A 297 -21.29 -0.52 -1.36
N ILE A 298 -21.78 0.42 -0.56
CA ILE A 298 -22.70 0.12 0.56
C ILE A 298 -23.98 -0.59 0.11
N THR A 299 -24.50 -0.26 -1.07
CA THR A 299 -25.71 -0.85 -1.66
C THR A 299 -25.53 -2.34 -1.93
N GLU A 300 -24.34 -2.72 -2.38
CA GLU A 300 -23.99 -4.12 -2.62
C GLU A 300 -23.73 -4.86 -1.31
N LEU A 301 -23.07 -4.21 -0.35
CA LEU A 301 -22.84 -4.76 0.99
C LEU A 301 -24.12 -5.03 1.79
N ILE A 302 -25.20 -4.30 1.50
CA ILE A 302 -26.51 -4.55 2.11
C ILE A 302 -27.11 -5.85 1.57
N LYS A 303 -26.89 -6.17 0.28
CA LYS A 303 -27.49 -7.32 -0.42
C LYS A 303 -26.84 -8.67 -0.05
N THR A 304 -25.55 -8.66 0.29
CA THR A 304 -24.80 -9.81 0.85
C THR A 304 -25.07 -9.99 2.34
#